data_AF-A0A0B1RYM6-F1
#
_entry.id   AF-A0A0B1RYM6-F1
#
_cell.length_a   1.000
_cell.length_b   1.000
_cell.length_c   1.000
_cell.angle_alpha   90.00
_cell.angle_beta   90.00
_cell.angle_gamma   90.00
#
_symmetry.space_group_name_H-M   'P 1'
#
loop_
_entity.id
_entity.type
_entity.pdbx_description
1 polymer ?
#
loop_
_entity_poly.entity_id
_entity_poly.type
_entity_poly.pdbx_seq_one_letter_code
_entity_poly.pdbx_strand_id
1 'polypeptide(L)'
;LTETCDVATQTNCEGETKEEKKLDVKSLDQISREWNEGKAISAEDALRLVKRGIVKCRELESHLDAETAIYVRRTFVAPNVLKQLPYQNYDYKYVTNSCCENVIGYIPVPLGVAGPLRLNGEEFYIPMATTEGALVASTNRGCSAVTVCYF
;
A
#
# COMPACT_ATOMS: atom_id res chain seq x y z
N LEU A 1 16.29 11.53 -18.33
CA LEU A 1 14.86 11.31 -18.59
C LEU A 1 14.45 10.16 -17.71
N THR A 2 13.96 10.49 -16.53
CA THR A 2 13.66 9.59 -15.40
C THR A 2 12.41 8.79 -15.69
N GLU A 3 12.47 7.47 -15.48
CA GLU A 3 11.32 6.57 -15.48
C GLU A 3 10.28 7.06 -14.48
N THR A 4 9.11 7.45 -14.99
CA THR A 4 7.92 7.66 -14.18
C THR A 4 7.35 6.28 -13.85
N CYS A 5 7.45 5.84 -12.60
CA CYS A 5 6.64 4.72 -12.11
C CYS A 5 5.18 5.18 -12.04
N ASP A 6 4.36 4.68 -12.96
CA ASP A 6 2.92 4.91 -12.99
C ASP A 6 2.23 4.18 -11.83
N VAL A 7 2.18 4.82 -10.66
CA VAL A 7 1.53 4.28 -9.44
C VAL A 7 0.01 4.50 -9.46
N ALA A 8 -0.54 5.23 -10.44
CA ALA A 8 -1.85 5.88 -10.31
C ALA A 8 -3.08 5.09 -10.81
N THR A 9 -2.97 3.93 -11.45
CA THR A 9 -4.16 3.22 -11.96
C THR A 9 -4.03 1.71 -11.89
N GLN A 10 -4.36 1.14 -10.74
CA GLN A 10 -4.79 -0.26 -10.65
C GLN A 10 -6.33 -0.32 -10.68
N THR A 11 -6.93 0.21 -11.74
CA THR A 11 -8.29 -0.14 -12.13
C THR A 11 -8.22 -0.81 -13.49
N ASN A 12 -7.88 -2.10 -13.49
CA ASN A 12 -8.28 -2.96 -14.59
C ASN A 12 -8.82 -4.28 -14.03
N CYS A 13 -10.11 -4.48 -14.23
CA CYS A 13 -10.83 -5.70 -13.92
C CYS A 13 -10.64 -6.68 -15.08
N GLU A 14 -9.58 -7.48 -15.05
CA GLU A 14 -9.54 -8.71 -15.83
C GLU A 14 -9.73 -9.89 -14.88
N GLY A 15 -10.96 -10.38 -14.85
CA GLY A 15 -11.31 -11.61 -14.19
C GLY A 15 -10.71 -12.77 -14.97
N GLU A 16 -9.55 -13.26 -14.54
CA GLU A 16 -9.10 -14.60 -14.87
C GLU A 16 -9.51 -15.55 -13.74
N THR A 17 -10.59 -16.29 -13.97
CA THR A 17 -10.91 -17.49 -13.21
C THR A 17 -9.80 -18.51 -13.50
N LYS A 18 -8.76 -18.56 -12.66
CA LYS A 18 -7.73 -19.59 -12.77
C LYS A 18 -8.25 -20.89 -12.17
N GLU A 19 -8.43 -21.85 -13.07
CA GLU A 19 -8.82 -23.24 -12.84
C GLU A 19 -8.08 -23.87 -11.65
N GLU A 20 -8.82 -24.65 -10.85
CA GLU A 20 -8.29 -25.48 -9.78
C GLU A 20 -7.29 -26.51 -10.34
N LYS A 21 -5.99 -26.16 -10.34
CA LYS A 21 -4.93 -27.16 -10.46
C LYS A 21 -4.73 -27.81 -9.08
N LYS A 22 -5.07 -29.09 -9.01
CA LYS A 22 -4.85 -29.97 -7.86
C LYS A 22 -3.35 -30.19 -7.65
N LEU A 23 -2.66 -29.24 -7.01
CA LEU A 23 -1.28 -29.41 -6.56
C LEU A 23 -1.24 -30.35 -5.35
N ASP A 24 -0.22 -31.21 -5.29
CA ASP A 24 0.09 -32.08 -4.13
C ASP A 24 -0.03 -31.28 -2.82
N VAL A 25 -1.10 -31.54 -2.07
CA VAL A 25 -1.40 -30.79 -0.85
C VAL A 25 -0.49 -31.31 0.26
N LYS A 26 0.62 -30.60 0.52
CA LYS A 26 1.46 -30.84 1.70
C LYS A 26 0.61 -30.84 2.97
N SER A 27 0.92 -31.71 3.91
CA SER A 27 0.22 -31.74 5.20
C SER A 27 0.48 -30.46 5.99
N LEU A 28 -0.48 -30.02 6.81
CA LEU A 28 -0.32 -28.82 7.65
C LEU A 28 0.89 -28.93 8.59
N ASP A 29 1.18 -30.14 9.09
CA ASP A 29 2.32 -30.40 9.94
C ASP A 29 3.65 -30.20 9.20
N GLN A 30 3.71 -30.61 7.93
CA GLN A 30 4.89 -30.38 7.10
C GLN A 30 5.10 -28.88 6.85
N ILE A 31 4.04 -28.16 6.49
CA ILE A 31 4.09 -26.72 6.25
C ILE A 31 4.49 -25.96 7.53
N SER A 32 3.95 -26.35 8.68
CA SER A 32 4.30 -25.75 9.97
C SER A 32 5.77 -25.98 10.35
N ARG A 33 6.33 -27.15 10.01
CA ARG A 33 7.77 -27.41 10.20
C ARG A 33 8.61 -26.54 9.27
N GLU A 34 8.25 -26.47 8.00
CA GLU A 34 8.94 -25.62 7.02
C GLU A 34 8.93 -24.14 7.45
N TRP A 35 7.82 -23.65 8.01
CA TRP A 35 7.73 -22.31 8.61
C TRP A 35 8.71 -22.10 9.78
N ASN A 36 8.74 -23.04 10.74
CA ASN A 36 9.62 -22.95 11.89
C ASN A 36 11.10 -23.10 11.53
N GLU A 37 11.41 -23.80 10.44
CA GLU A 37 12.75 -23.92 9.88
C GLU A 37 13.18 -22.68 9.08
N GLY A 38 12.29 -21.70 8.90
CA GLY A 38 12.56 -20.46 8.16
C GLY A 38 12.66 -20.65 6.65
N LYS A 39 12.08 -21.73 6.11
CA LYS A 39 12.03 -21.96 4.67
C LYS A 39 11.01 -21.04 4.01
N ALA A 40 11.30 -20.63 2.78
CA ALA A 40 10.34 -19.91 1.95
C ALA A 40 9.12 -20.80 1.69
N ILE A 41 7.94 -20.30 2.03
CA ILE A 41 6.66 -20.98 1.80
C ILE A 41 5.80 -20.20 0.79
N SER A 42 4.87 -20.90 0.14
CA SER A 42 3.92 -20.27 -0.78
C SER A 42 2.90 -19.40 -0.04
N ALA A 43 2.34 -18.40 -0.72
CA ALA A 43 1.27 -17.55 -0.17
C ALA A 43 0.03 -18.38 0.25
N GLU A 44 -0.29 -19.41 -0.52
CA GLU A 44 -1.43 -20.30 -0.26
C GLU A 44 -1.22 -21.12 1.02
N ASP A 45 0.00 -21.64 1.23
CA ASP A 45 0.35 -22.39 2.42
C ASP A 45 0.42 -21.47 3.66
N ALA A 46 0.96 -20.26 3.50
CA ALA A 46 0.94 -19.24 4.55
C ALA A 46 -0.50 -18.90 4.97
N LEU A 47 -1.41 -18.75 4.00
CA LEU A 47 -2.83 -18.51 4.27
C LEU A 47 -3.47 -19.68 5.03
N ARG A 48 -3.11 -20.93 4.72
CA ARG A 48 -3.58 -22.11 5.46
C ARG A 48 -3.11 -22.09 6.91
N LEU A 49 -1.86 -21.73 7.18
CA LEU A 49 -1.32 -21.60 8.54
C LEU A 49 -2.05 -20.52 9.35
N VAL A 50 -2.28 -19.36 8.73
CA VAL A 50 -2.99 -18.24 9.37
C VAL A 50 -4.45 -18.60 9.66
N LYS A 51 -5.16 -19.22 8.71
CA LYS A 51 -6.56 -19.68 8.90
C LYS A 51 -6.70 -20.68 10.05
N ARG A 52 -5.66 -21.48 10.30
CA ARG A 52 -5.62 -22.46 11.40
C ARG A 52 -5.16 -21.86 12.73
N GLY A 53 -4.69 -20.61 12.74
CA GLY A 53 -4.18 -19.93 13.93
C GLY A 53 -2.81 -20.44 14.40
N ILE A 54 -2.09 -21.19 13.56
CA ILE A 54 -0.73 -21.67 13.85
C ILE A 54 0.27 -20.50 13.77
N VAL A 55 0.08 -19.62 12.79
CA VAL A 55 0.90 -18.42 12.56
C VAL A 55 0.05 -17.18 12.71
N LYS A 56 0.58 -16.15 13.39
CA LYS A 56 -0.11 -14.86 13.55
C LYS A 56 0.18 -13.94 12.36
N CYS A 57 -0.78 -13.10 11.98
CA CYS A 57 -0.64 -12.16 10.86
C CYS A 57 0.57 -11.21 10.97
N ARG A 58 1.00 -10.88 12.19
CA ARG A 58 2.15 -10.00 12.44
C ARG A 58 3.51 -10.66 12.18
N GLU A 59 3.54 -11.99 12.10
CA GLU A 59 4.76 -12.77 11.93
C GLU A 59 5.02 -13.07 10.44
N LEU A 60 4.12 -12.66 9.54
CA LEU A 60 4.22 -13.00 8.12
C LEU A 60 5.47 -12.43 7.47
N GLU A 61 5.83 -11.19 7.79
CA GLU A 61 7.01 -10.49 7.27
C GLU A 61 8.35 -11.07 7.75
N SER A 62 8.35 -12.03 8.68
CA SER A 62 9.59 -12.68 9.13
C SER A 62 10.13 -13.70 8.11
N HIS A 63 9.24 -14.31 7.32
CA HIS A 63 9.59 -15.37 6.37
C HIS A 63 9.10 -15.12 4.94
N LEU A 64 8.34 -14.04 4.74
CA LEU A 64 7.79 -13.66 3.44
C LEU A 64 8.21 -12.23 3.07
N ASP A 65 8.23 -11.95 1.77
CA ASP A 65 8.32 -10.58 1.30
C ASP A 65 7.08 -9.79 1.73
N ALA A 66 7.24 -8.47 1.86
CA ALA A 66 6.20 -7.60 2.39
C ALA A 66 4.91 -7.66 1.56
N GLU A 67 5.01 -7.67 0.23
CA GLU A 67 3.83 -7.70 -0.64
C GLU A 67 3.06 -9.03 -0.51
N THR A 68 3.76 -10.17 -0.47
CA THR A 68 3.15 -11.48 -0.23
C THR A 68 2.51 -11.57 1.15
N ALA A 69 3.18 -11.07 2.20
CA ALA A 69 2.62 -11.02 3.55
C ALA A 69 1.34 -10.17 3.62
N ILE A 70 1.33 -9.03 2.93
CA ILE A 70 0.16 -8.15 2.78
C ILE A 70 -0.95 -8.88 2.02
N TYR A 71 -0.65 -9.55 0.91
CA TYR A 71 -1.62 -10.33 0.14
C TYR A 71 -2.30 -11.43 0.99
N VAL A 72 -1.51 -12.18 1.77
CA VAL A 72 -2.03 -13.21 2.68
C VAL A 72 -2.97 -12.60 3.73
N ARG A 73 -2.56 -11.49 4.36
CA ARG A 73 -3.41 -10.76 5.33
C ARG A 73 -4.70 -10.27 4.72
N ARG A 74 -4.65 -9.64 3.55
CA ARG A 74 -5.84 -9.11 2.86
C ARG A 74 -6.84 -10.22 2.56
N THR A 75 -6.33 -11.39 2.14
CA THR A 75 -7.12 -12.57 1.85
C THR A 75 -7.76 -13.16 3.11
N PHE A 76 -7.07 -13.09 4.24
CA PHE A 76 -7.58 -13.56 5.53
C PHE A 76 -8.60 -12.63 6.17
N VAL A 77 -8.33 -11.31 6.20
CA VAL A 77 -9.13 -10.32 6.93
C VAL A 77 -10.47 -10.02 6.25
N ALA A 78 -10.44 -9.60 4.98
CA ALA A 78 -11.64 -9.17 4.27
C ALA A 78 -11.42 -9.21 2.74
N PRO A 79 -11.43 -10.40 2.12
CA PRO A 79 -11.05 -10.56 0.71
C PRO A 79 -11.96 -9.83 -0.26
N ASN A 80 -13.23 -9.60 0.09
CA ASN A 80 -14.18 -8.89 -0.78
C ASN A 80 -14.12 -7.37 -0.63
N VAL A 81 -13.83 -6.87 0.56
CA VAL A 81 -13.80 -5.42 0.85
C VAL A 81 -12.50 -4.81 0.34
N LEU A 82 -11.39 -5.53 0.47
CA LEU A 82 -10.06 -4.98 0.18
C LEU A 82 -9.69 -5.02 -1.30
N LYS A 83 -10.48 -5.62 -2.19
CA LYS A 83 -10.13 -5.79 -3.62
C LYS A 83 -9.68 -4.50 -4.31
N GLN A 84 -10.30 -3.37 -3.96
CA GLN A 84 -10.02 -2.06 -4.54
C GLN A 84 -8.93 -1.28 -3.81
N LEU A 85 -8.51 -1.71 -2.61
CA LEU A 85 -7.46 -1.03 -1.85
C LEU A 85 -6.10 -1.38 -2.45
N PRO A 86 -5.30 -0.41 -2.94
CA PRO A 86 -4.01 -0.68 -3.54
C PRO A 86 -2.99 -1.15 -2.50
N TYR A 87 -2.04 -1.98 -2.94
CA TYR A 87 -0.98 -2.50 -2.08
C TYR A 87 0.30 -2.89 -2.82
N GLN A 88 0.30 -2.96 -4.15
CA GLN A 88 1.49 -3.32 -4.93
C GLN A 88 2.33 -2.08 -5.24
N ASN A 89 3.58 -2.30 -5.63
CA ASN A 89 4.51 -1.28 -6.12
C ASN A 89 4.78 -0.16 -5.10
N TYR A 90 4.79 -0.51 -3.82
CA TYR A 90 5.11 0.41 -2.73
C TYR A 90 6.30 -0.11 -1.94
N ASP A 91 7.26 0.76 -1.62
CA ASP A 91 8.44 0.36 -0.85
C ASP A 91 8.10 0.26 0.65
N TYR A 92 7.66 -0.92 1.07
CA TYR A 92 7.32 -1.22 2.46
C TYR A 92 8.51 -1.23 3.42
N LYS A 93 9.76 -1.12 2.94
CA LYS A 93 10.94 -1.07 3.83
C LYS A 93 10.89 0.10 4.81
N TYR A 94 10.32 1.23 4.40
CA TYR A 94 10.19 2.42 5.24
C TYR A 94 8.99 2.36 6.20
N VAL A 95 8.07 1.41 6.02
CA VAL A 95 6.86 1.27 6.84
C VAL A 95 7.02 0.20 7.89
N THR A 96 7.56 -0.96 7.50
CA THR A 96 7.72 -2.12 8.37
C THR A 96 8.56 -1.76 9.60
N ASN A 97 8.04 -2.08 10.79
CA ASN A 97 8.65 -1.81 12.10
C ASN A 97 8.90 -0.32 12.44
N SER A 98 8.34 0.61 11.65
CA SER A 98 8.53 2.05 11.87
C SER A 98 7.20 2.80 11.98
N CYS A 99 6.38 2.73 10.94
CA CYS A 99 5.20 3.59 10.81
C CYS A 99 3.86 2.86 11.01
N CYS A 100 3.81 1.57 10.68
CA CYS A 100 2.56 0.79 10.74
C CYS A 100 2.84 -0.71 10.87
N GLU A 101 2.06 -1.40 11.69
CA GLU A 101 2.03 -2.87 11.80
C GLU A 101 0.80 -3.46 11.12
N ASN A 102 0.83 -4.77 10.83
CA ASN A 102 -0.28 -5.48 10.19
C ASN A 102 -0.77 -4.83 8.88
N VAL A 103 0.17 -4.33 8.08
CA VAL A 103 -0.10 -3.59 6.85
C VAL A 103 -0.98 -4.41 5.90
N ILE A 104 -2.03 -3.77 5.36
CA ILE A 104 -2.94 -4.36 4.37
C ILE A 104 -2.93 -3.62 3.03
N GLY A 105 -2.07 -2.62 2.87
CA GLY A 105 -1.99 -1.75 1.71
C GLY A 105 -1.82 -0.30 2.13
N TYR A 106 -2.16 0.62 1.24
CA TYR A 106 -2.11 2.06 1.47
C TYR A 106 -3.35 2.76 0.91
N ILE A 107 -3.61 3.98 1.37
CA ILE A 107 -4.69 4.82 0.87
C ILE A 107 -4.09 5.97 0.08
N PRO A 108 -4.36 6.08 -1.24
CA PRO A 108 -3.94 7.24 -2.00
C PRO A 108 -4.77 8.46 -1.59
N VAL A 109 -4.09 9.56 -1.23
CA VAL A 109 -4.73 10.85 -0.93
C VAL A 109 -4.42 11.80 -2.09
N PRO A 110 -5.43 12.48 -2.69
CA PRO A 110 -5.18 13.44 -3.76
C PRO A 110 -4.19 14.52 -3.32
N LEU A 111 -3.18 14.78 -4.16
CA LEU A 111 -2.14 15.77 -3.92
C LEU A 111 -2.27 16.90 -4.94
N GLY A 112 -2.56 18.10 -4.45
CA GLY A 112 -2.58 19.34 -5.23
C GLY A 112 -1.38 20.22 -4.93
N VAL A 113 -1.23 21.31 -5.70
CA VAL A 113 -0.20 22.33 -5.49
C VAL A 113 -0.87 23.70 -5.45
N ALA A 114 -0.50 24.54 -4.47
CA ALA A 114 -0.88 25.95 -4.41
C ALA A 114 0.37 26.85 -4.54
N GLY A 115 0.30 27.90 -5.35
CA GLY A 115 1.40 28.85 -5.53
C GLY A 115 1.42 29.57 -6.89
N PRO A 116 2.44 30.42 -7.13
CA PRO A 116 3.54 30.72 -6.22
C PRO A 116 3.10 31.61 -5.04
N LEU A 117 3.53 31.25 -3.83
CA LEU A 117 3.45 32.11 -2.65
C LEU A 117 4.79 32.82 -2.49
N ARG A 118 4.81 34.15 -2.57
CA ARG A 118 6.03 34.93 -2.36
C ARG A 118 6.24 35.23 -0.89
N LEU A 119 7.31 34.69 -0.31
CA LEU A 119 7.71 34.92 1.09
C LEU A 119 9.17 35.32 1.13
N ASN A 120 9.48 36.45 1.79
CA ASN A 120 10.86 36.92 1.99
C ASN A 120 11.68 37.04 0.67
N GLY A 121 11.02 37.37 -0.43
CA GLY A 121 11.66 37.52 -1.75
C GLY A 121 11.78 36.24 -2.57
N GLU A 122 11.42 35.09 -2.01
CA GLU A 122 11.43 33.78 -2.70
C GLU A 122 10.02 33.30 -3.03
N GLU A 123 9.88 32.49 -4.07
CA GLU A 123 8.62 31.92 -4.52
C GLU A 123 8.52 30.43 -4.16
N PHE A 124 7.40 30.06 -3.53
CA PHE A 124 7.16 28.68 -3.08
C PHE A 124 5.93 28.07 -3.74
N TYR A 125 6.06 26.81 -4.14
CA TYR A 125 4.95 25.95 -4.53
C TYR A 125 4.68 24.96 -3.40
N ILE A 126 3.47 24.99 -2.85
CA ILE A 126 3.11 24.27 -1.64
C ILE A 126 2.36 22.99 -2.03
N PRO A 127 2.93 21.80 -1.83
CA PRO A 127 2.19 20.55 -2.01
C PRO A 127 1.16 20.37 -0.88
N MET A 128 -0.06 20.02 -1.24
CA MET A 128 -1.19 19.88 -0.31
C MET A 128 -1.93 18.56 -0.57
N ALA A 129 -1.88 17.62 0.38
CA ALA A 129 -2.64 16.37 0.32
C ALA A 129 -4.00 16.58 1.00
N THR A 130 -5.10 16.50 0.25
CA THR A 130 -6.45 16.70 0.80
C THR A 130 -7.52 16.03 -0.04
N THR A 131 -8.61 15.62 0.60
CA THR A 131 -9.86 15.20 -0.05
C THR A 131 -10.93 16.31 -0.01
N GLU A 132 -10.65 17.43 0.65
CA GLU A 132 -11.58 18.55 0.76
C GLU A 132 -11.66 19.35 -0.55
N GLY A 133 -12.87 19.49 -1.08
CA GLY A 133 -13.13 20.27 -2.28
C GLY A 133 -12.82 21.76 -2.07
N ALA A 134 -12.37 22.43 -3.14
CA ALA A 134 -12.03 23.85 -3.16
C ALA A 134 -10.88 24.32 -2.24
N LEU A 135 -10.39 23.51 -1.28
CA LEU A 135 -9.33 23.91 -0.36
C LEU A 135 -8.06 24.36 -1.09
N VAL A 136 -7.50 23.52 -1.96
CA VAL A 136 -6.28 23.85 -2.72
C VAL A 136 -6.50 25.09 -3.60
N ALA A 137 -7.65 25.19 -4.27
CA ALA A 137 -7.98 26.32 -5.12
C ALA A 137 -8.14 27.63 -4.33
N SER A 138 -8.75 27.57 -3.15
CA SER A 138 -8.90 28.70 -2.24
C SER A 138 -7.53 29.17 -1.74
N THR A 139 -6.69 28.25 -1.27
CA THR A 139 -5.31 28.56 -0.87
C THR A 139 -4.52 29.18 -2.02
N ASN A 140 -4.65 28.65 -3.23
CA ASN A 140 -3.98 29.19 -4.41
C ASN A 140 -4.37 30.64 -4.71
N ARG A 141 -5.66 30.98 -4.61
CA ARG A 141 -6.14 32.37 -4.73
C ARG A 141 -5.56 33.25 -3.62
N GLY A 142 -5.48 32.73 -2.39
CA GLY A 142 -4.82 33.40 -1.28
C GLY A 142 -3.34 33.69 -1.56
N CYS A 143 -2.61 32.72 -2.11
CA CYS A 143 -1.21 32.90 -2.52
C CYS A 143 -1.07 34.03 -3.54
N SER A 144 -1.92 34.06 -4.57
CA SER A 144 -1.90 35.14 -5.57
C SER A 144 -2.18 36.51 -4.93
N ALA A 145 -3.15 36.60 -4.02
CA ALA A 145 -3.48 37.85 -3.34
C ALA A 145 -2.31 38.35 -2.47
N VAL A 146 -1.67 37.45 -1.71
CA VAL A 146 -0.50 37.80 -0.88
C VAL A 146 0.68 38.25 -1.74
N THR A 147 0.95 37.56 -2.85
CA THR A 147 2.05 37.88 -3.76
C THR A 147 1.87 39.25 -4.44
N VAL A 148 0.63 39.63 -4.80
CA VAL A 148 0.34 40.95 -5.40
C VAL A 148 0.48 42.09 -4.40
N CYS A 149 0.18 41.87 -3.12
CA CYS A 149 0.26 42.89 -2.08
C CYS A 149 1.68 43.16 -1.55
N TYR A 150 2.67 42.35 -1.95
CA TYR A 150 4.08 42.55 -1.60
C TYR A 150 4.66 43.67 -2.49
N PHE A 151 4.69 44.91 -1.97
CA PHE A 151 5.42 46.06 -2.55
C PHE A 151 6.94 45.93 -2.36
#